data_AF-A0A2V3VZE2-F1
#
_entry.id   AF-A0A2V3VZE2-F1
#
_cell.length_a   1.000
_cell.length_b   1.000
_cell.length_c   1.000
_cell.angle_alpha   90.00
_cell.angle_beta   90.00
_cell.angle_gamma   90.00
#
_symmetry.space_group_name_H-M   'P 1'
#
loop_
_entity.id
_entity.type
_entity.pdbx_description
1 polymer ?
#
loop_
_entity_poly.entity_id
_entity_poly.type
_entity_poly.pdbx_seq_one_letter_code
_entity_poly.pdbx_strand_id
1 'polypeptide(L)' 'MKKQKLVYRFYRYDGKVLLAKNETPFEIKLSSRLILDKLCYTWNKKQILNEIDEAIDCGDKKRFEQLSEAYRSFVWE' A
#
# COMPACT_ATOMS: atom_id res chain seq x y z
N MET A 1 -60.10 -8.89 15.21
CA MET A 1 -58.83 -8.18 15.50
C MET A 1 -58.32 -7.52 14.22
N LYS A 2 -58.46 -6.20 14.07
CA LYS A 2 -58.02 -5.48 12.87
C LYS A 2 -56.49 -5.33 12.90
N LYS A 3 -55.78 -6.15 12.12
CA LYS A 3 -54.34 -6.00 11.89
C LYS A 3 -54.11 -4.66 11.18
N GLN A 4 -53.56 -3.67 11.88
CA GLN A 4 -53.13 -2.42 11.25
C GLN A 4 -51.95 -2.73 10.32
N LYS A 5 -52.09 -2.40 9.04
CA LYS A 5 -51.01 -2.51 8.05
C LYS A 5 -50.15 -1.26 8.19
N LEU A 6 -48.93 -1.43 8.70
CA LEU A 6 -47.95 -0.36 8.80
C LEU A 6 -47.42 -0.05 7.38
N VAL A 7 -47.75 1.14 6.87
CA VAL A 7 -47.35 1.57 5.52
C VAL A 7 -46.25 2.61 5.68
N TYR A 8 -45.03 2.24 5.31
CA TYR A 8 -43.92 3.18 5.22
C TYR A 8 -43.99 3.91 3.89
N ARG A 9 -43.95 5.25 3.94
CA ARG A 9 -43.92 6.10 2.74
C ARG A 9 -42.58 6.82 2.72
N PHE A 10 -41.80 6.59 1.68
CA PHE A 10 -40.55 7.30 1.47
C PHE A 10 -40.86 8.75 1.08
N TYR A 11 -40.26 9.70 1.79
CA TYR A 11 -40.30 11.12 1.47
C TYR A 11 -38.91 11.56 1.02
N ARG A 12 -38.85 12.45 0.03
CA ARG A 12 -37.60 13.09 -0.37
C ARG A 12 -37.16 14.04 0.73
N TYR A 13 -35.88 13.97 1.08
CA TYR A 13 -35.27 14.84 2.08
C TYR A 13 -35.13 16.25 1.51
N ASP A 14 -35.70 17.24 2.20
CA ASP A 14 -35.69 18.67 1.83
C ASP A 14 -34.78 19.52 2.73
N GLY A 15 -33.88 18.86 3.48
CA GLY A 15 -32.93 19.52 4.36
C GLY A 15 -31.66 19.99 3.65
N LYS A 16 -30.72 20.56 4.41
CA LYS A 16 -29.43 21.03 3.87
C LYS A 16 -28.66 19.87 3.24
N VAL A 17 -28.28 20.04 1.98
CA VAL A 17 -27.43 19.08 1.26
C VAL A 17 -26.06 19.03 1.94
N LEU A 18 -25.76 17.89 2.57
CA LEU A 18 -24.42 17.61 3.07
C LEU A 18 -23.55 17.22 1.88
N LEU A 19 -22.70 18.15 1.43
CA LEU A 19 -21.63 17.82 0.49
C LEU A 19 -20.59 17.01 1.26
N ALA A 20 -20.50 15.71 0.95
CA ALA A 20 -19.40 14.89 1.42
C ALA A 20 -18.09 15.49 0.86
N LYS A 21 -17.28 16.10 1.73
CA LYS A 21 -15.93 16.50 1.37
C LYS A 21 -15.08 15.23 1.33
N ASN A 22 -14.40 14.99 0.21
CA ASN A 22 -13.32 13.99 0.19
C ASN A 22 -12.25 14.45 1.17
N GLU A 23 -12.01 13.68 2.23
CA GLU A 23 -11.07 14.04 3.30
C GLU A 23 -9.64 14.26 2.78
N THR A 24 -9.27 13.58 1.68
CA THR A 24 -8.00 13.78 0.98
C THR A 24 -8.20 13.79 -0.54
N PRO A 25 -7.67 14.79 -1.26
CA PRO A 25 -7.57 14.76 -2.72
C PRO A 25 -6.83 13.51 -3.21
N PHE A 26 -7.31 12.92 -4.31
CA PHE A 26 -6.73 11.73 -4.91
C PHE A 26 -5.23 11.91 -5.26
N GLU A 27 -4.85 13.09 -5.73
CA GLU A 27 -3.48 13.44 -6.10
C GLU A 27 -2.51 13.30 -4.93
N ILE A 28 -2.93 13.71 -3.72
CA ILE A 28 -2.12 13.59 -2.51
C ILE A 28 -1.95 12.12 -2.14
N LYS A 29 -3.01 11.32 -2.25
CA LYS A 29 -2.96 9.88 -2.00
C LYS A 29 -2.03 9.17 -3.00
N LEU A 30 -2.13 9.53 -4.27
CA LEU A 30 -1.33 8.94 -5.34
C LEU A 30 0.16 9.30 -5.19
N SER A 31 0.48 10.58 -5.01
CA SER A 31 1.86 11.05 -4.82
C SER A 31 2.51 10.42 -3.60
N SER A 32 1.80 10.36 -2.47
CA SER A 32 2.30 9.72 -1.24
C SER A 32 2.63 8.24 -1.47
N ARG A 33 1.78 7.52 -2.22
CA ARG A 33 2.01 6.11 -2.55
C ARG A 33 3.25 5.92 -3.43
N LEU A 34 3.39 6.71 -4.50
CA LEU A 34 4.54 6.63 -5.39
C LEU A 34 5.86 6.95 -4.68
N ILE A 35 5.84 7.95 -3.80
CA ILE A 35 7.01 8.31 -2.98
C ILE A 35 7.38 7.15 -2.05
N LEU A 36 6.40 6.58 -1.35
CA LEU A 36 6.62 5.47 -0.43
C LEU A 36 7.13 4.23 -1.17
N ASP A 37 6.52 3.87 -2.31
CA ASP A 37 6.96 2.73 -3.13
C ASP A 37 8.42 2.91 -3.57
N LYS A 38 8.81 4.12 -4.01
CA LYS A 38 10.19 4.42 -4.39
C LYS A 38 11.15 4.32 -3.20
N LEU A 39 10.77 4.86 -2.04
CA LEU A 39 11.59 4.80 -0.83
C LEU A 39 11.80 3.35 -0.38
N CYS A 40 10.72 2.56 -0.31
CA CYS A 40 10.78 1.14 0.02
C CYS A 40 11.67 0.37 -0.95
N TYR A 41 11.53 0.61 -2.26
CA TYR A 41 12.39 -0.01 -3.27
C TYR A 41 13.87 0.31 -3.03
N THR A 42 14.23 1.58 -2.84
CA THR A 42 15.62 1.99 -2.62
C THR A 42 16.20 1.44 -1.32
N TRP A 43 15.42 1.41 -0.25
CA TRP A 43 15.85 0.88 1.04
C TRP A 43 16.04 -0.63 0.98
N ASN A 44 15.08 -1.37 0.42
CA ASN A 44 15.19 -2.83 0.26
C ASN A 44 16.42 -3.22 -0.57
N LYS A 45 16.65 -2.52 -1.69
CA LYS A 45 17.82 -2.76 -2.54
C LYS A 45 19.12 -2.56 -1.78
N LYS A 46 19.20 -1.49 -0.98
CA LYS A 46 20.38 -1.19 -0.15
C LYS A 46 20.60 -2.24 0.94
N GLN A 47 19.53 -2.68 1.62
CA GLN A 47 19.62 -3.71 2.65
C GLN A 47 20.15 -5.02 2.08
N ILE A 48 19.62 -5.48 0.95
CA ILE A 48 20.08 -6.72 0.31
C ILE A 48 21.55 -6.62 -0.09
N LEU A 49 22.00 -5.48 -0.63
CA LEU A 49 23.41 -5.27 -0.95
C LEU A 49 24.30 -5.35 0.29
N ASN A 50 23.90 -4.69 1.38
CA ASN A 50 24.65 -4.76 2.64
C ASN A 50 24.71 -6.20 3.17
N GLU A 51 23.61 -6.95 3.13
CA GLU A 51 23.59 -8.35 3.58
C GLU A 51 24.43 -9.26 2.68
N ILE A 52 24.51 -8.96 1.38
CA ILE A 52 25.42 -9.66 0.45
C ILE A 52 26.87 -9.41 0.85
N ASP A 53 27.23 -8.15 1.10
CA ASP A 53 28.59 -7.78 1.52
C ASP A 53 28.95 -8.47 2.85
N GLU A 54 28.04 -8.48 3.83
CA GLU A 54 28.22 -9.21 5.09
C GLU A 54 28.39 -10.71 4.88
N ALA A 55 27.63 -11.32 3.96
CA ALA A 55 27.75 -12.74 3.65
C ALA A 55 29.10 -13.07 2.99
N ILE A 56 29.62 -12.17 2.16
CA ILE A 56 30.97 -12.29 1.57
C ILE A 56 32.03 -12.22 2.67
N ASP A 57 31.93 -11.23 3.56
CA ASP A 57 32.87 -11.06 4.68
C ASP A 57 32.89 -12.26 5.63
N CYS A 58 31.73 -12.87 5.87
CA CYS A 58 31.59 -14.07 6.70
C CYS A 58 31.95 -15.37 5.96
N GLY A 59 32.15 -15.34 4.65
CA GLY A 59 32.38 -16.54 3.82
C GLY A 59 31.16 -17.47 3.71
N ASP A 60 29.94 -16.99 3.98
CA ASP A 60 28.72 -17.80 3.93
C ASP A 60 28.15 -17.86 2.50
N LYS A 61 28.61 -18.89 1.78
CA LYS A 61 28.21 -19.14 0.39
C LYS A 61 26.72 -19.39 0.21
N LYS A 62 26.05 -20.05 1.16
CA LYS A 62 24.61 -20.35 1.04
C LYS A 62 23.77 -19.09 1.16
N ARG A 63 24.12 -18.25 2.15
CA ARG A 63 23.44 -16.97 2.36
C ARG A 63 23.68 -16.02 1.18
N PHE A 64 24.89 -15.99 0.63
CA PHE A 64 25.21 -15.23 -0.58
C PHE A 64 24.35 -15.64 -1.79
N GLU A 65 24.20 -16.96 -2.05
CA GLU A 65 23.41 -17.45 -3.19
C GLU A 65 21.93 -17.07 -3.07
N GLN A 66 21.35 -17.18 -1.88
CA GLN A 66 19.96 -16.77 -1.61
C GLN A 66 19.73 -15.26 -1.80
N LEU A 67 20.63 -14.44 -1.26
CA LEU A 67 20.54 -12.99 -1.37
C LEU A 67 20.79 -12.52 -2.82
N SER A 68 21.68 -13.19 -3.55
CA SER A 68 21.92 -12.93 -4.97
C SER A 68 20.68 -13.20 -5.83
N GLU A 69 19.93 -14.26 -5.52
CA GLU A 69 18.67 -14.55 -6.20
C GLU A 69 17.60 -13.51 -5.88
N ALA A 70 17.48 -13.09 -4.61
CA ALA A 70 16.58 -12.01 -4.21
C ALA A 70 16.94 -10.68 -4.90
N TYR A 71 18.23 -10.36 -5.03
CA TYR A 71 18.71 -9.14 -5.68
C TYR A 71 18.41 -9.10 -7.19
N ARG A 72 18.37 -10.25 -7.88
CA ARG A 72 18.03 -10.30 -9.32
C ARG A 72 16.68 -9.67 -9.65
N SER A 73 15.72 -9.77 -8.73
CA SER A 73 14.40 -9.15 -8.88
C SER A 73 14.45 -7.62 -8.92
N PHE A 74 15.53 -7.00 -8.42
CA PHE A 74 15.76 -5.56 -8.45
C PHE A 74 16.56 -5.09 -9.69
N VAL A 75 17.04 -6.01 -10.53
CA VAL A 75 17.89 -5.72 -11.70
C VAL A 75 17.12 -5.84 -13.03
N TRP A 76 15.96 -6.51 -13.04
CA TRP A 76 15.11 -6.70 -14.23
C TRP A 76 14.20 -5.49 -14.56
N GLU A 77 14.71 -4.27 -14.39
CA GLU A 77 14.20 -3.05 -15.04
C GLU A 77 15.15 -2.63 -16.18
#